data_AF-A0A0C9YGB0-F1
#
_entry.id   AF-A0A0C9YGB0-F1
#
_cell.length_a   1.000
_cell.length_b   1.000
_cell.length_c   1.000
_cell.angle_alpha   90.00
_cell.angle_beta   90.00
_cell.angle_gamma   90.00
#
_symmetry.space_group_name_H-M   'P 1'
#
loop_
_entity.id
_entity.type
_entity.pdbx_description
1 polymer ?
#
loop_
_entity_poly.entity_id
_entity_poly.type
_entity_poly.pdbx_seq_one_letter_code
_entity_poly.pdbx_strand_id
1 'polypeptide(L)'
;MHDFLHELLTTHHPPSIANDWAISTARQLVSSKCDTLSQHFKPAPGTPVSEILHRFSLREVLSDAQTLAPTLFQILQQAGGMLSTSQDKPSRKHPDLVLATTLCMLEKAWNDHTSDFPTTMGYSLSYTQAITKIKQLGGECLMMMREIARSRAFMVIWDNLNIAFKVSEQCHDSKDHFDNGTTTTLLPLYNIEFGGLPLELLPSCDCQIPVLKFGAKDLLPTSEEVRRVEAGQLWHIQDILYKAFPSRLRSRPYSII
;
A
#
# COMPACT_ATOMS: atom_id res chain seq x y z
N MET A 1 -46.35 11.70 17.10
CA MET A 1 -45.08 12.28 16.57
C MET A 1 -45.29 13.68 16.00
N HIS A 2 -46.42 13.95 15.33
CA HIS A 2 -46.77 15.28 14.84
C HIS A 2 -47.10 16.28 15.98
N ASP A 3 -47.69 15.81 17.08
CA ASP A 3 -48.07 16.67 18.21
C ASP A 3 -46.87 17.14 19.05
N PHE A 4 -45.84 16.31 19.21
CA PHE A 4 -44.65 16.63 20.01
C PHE A 4 -43.78 17.71 19.36
N LEU A 5 -43.67 17.70 18.03
CA LEU A 5 -42.97 18.74 17.27
C LEU A 5 -43.75 20.05 17.24
N HIS A 6 -45.08 19.98 17.24
CA HIS A 6 -45.94 21.16 17.30
C HIS A 6 -45.85 21.84 18.67
N GLU A 7 -45.80 21.06 19.75
CA GLU A 7 -45.67 21.53 21.13
C GLU A 7 -44.30 22.18 21.42
N LEU A 8 -43.21 21.62 20.86
CA LEU A 8 -41.84 22.13 20.95
C LEU A 8 -41.62 23.44 20.18
N LEU A 9 -42.38 23.68 19.11
CA LEU A 9 -42.34 24.92 18.33
C LEU A 9 -43.23 26.02 18.95
N THR A 10 -44.29 25.65 19.68
CA THR A 10 -45.21 26.61 20.31
C THR A 10 -44.82 27.05 21.72
N THR A 11 -43.95 26.29 22.41
CA THR A 11 -43.48 26.64 23.74
C THR A 11 -42.07 27.22 23.67
N HIS A 12 -41.85 28.38 24.30
CA HIS A 12 -40.55 29.05 24.42
C HIS A 12 -39.57 28.22 25.29
N HIS A 13 -39.23 26.99 24.88
CA HIS A 13 -38.12 26.27 25.47
C HIS A 13 -36.80 26.90 25.05
N PRO A 14 -35.82 27.02 25.96
CA PRO A 14 -34.53 27.64 25.65
C PRO A 14 -33.90 26.90 24.46
N PRO A 15 -33.28 27.62 23.50
CA PRO A 15 -32.72 27.05 22.28
C PRO A 15 -31.71 25.91 22.55
N SER A 16 -31.18 25.80 23.77
CA SER A 16 -30.34 24.69 24.20
C SER A 16 -31.07 23.34 24.17
N ILE A 17 -32.32 23.24 24.63
CA ILE A 17 -33.03 21.95 24.70
C ILE A 17 -33.36 21.43 23.30
N ALA A 18 -33.79 22.32 22.41
CA ALA A 18 -34.04 21.97 21.01
C ALA A 18 -32.75 21.55 20.29
N ASN A 19 -31.63 22.24 20.56
CA ASN A 19 -30.32 21.88 20.02
C ASN A 19 -29.83 20.53 20.58
N ASP A 20 -29.95 20.30 21.89
CA ASP A 20 -29.54 19.05 22.53
C ASP A 20 -30.35 17.86 21.99
N TRP A 21 -31.65 18.04 21.78
CA TRP A 21 -32.50 17.04 21.15
C TRP A 21 -32.11 16.79 19.68
N ALA A 22 -31.85 17.85 18.90
CA ALA A 22 -31.42 17.73 17.51
C ALA A 22 -30.06 17.02 17.39
N ILE A 23 -29.10 17.36 18.27
CA ILE A 23 -27.77 16.73 18.34
C ILE A 23 -27.92 15.25 18.74
N SER A 24 -28.75 14.94 19.74
CA SER A 24 -28.99 13.56 20.18
C SER A 24 -29.61 12.71 19.06
N THR A 25 -30.62 13.23 18.38
CA THR A 25 -31.30 12.56 17.27
C THR A 25 -30.35 12.36 16.08
N ALA A 26 -29.56 13.38 15.72
CA ALA A 26 -28.56 13.27 14.67
C ALA A 26 -27.48 12.23 15.03
N ARG A 27 -27.04 12.18 16.29
CA ARG A 27 -26.06 11.20 16.78
C ARG A 27 -26.61 9.77 16.67
N GLN A 28 -27.86 9.54 17.06
CA GLN A 28 -28.49 8.22 16.93
C GLN A 28 -28.62 7.78 15.46
N LEU A 29 -29.02 8.70 14.58
CA LEU A 29 -29.11 8.43 13.15
C LEU A 29 -27.74 8.07 12.55
N VAL A 30 -26.70 8.86 12.87
CA VAL A 30 -25.33 8.58 12.42
C VAL A 30 -24.83 7.24 12.97
N SER A 31 -25.09 6.94 14.25
CA SER A 31 -24.72 5.66 14.88
C SER A 31 -25.28 4.48 14.10
N SER A 32 -26.58 4.48 13.85
CA SER A 32 -27.27 3.38 13.15
C SER A 32 -26.73 3.18 11.73
N LYS A 33 -26.35 4.27 11.05
CA LYS A 33 -25.75 4.21 9.72
C LYS A 33 -24.32 3.69 9.75
N CYS A 34 -23.51 4.11 10.73
CA CYS A 34 -22.18 3.56 10.95
C CYS A 34 -22.24 2.05 11.26
N ASP A 35 -23.19 1.61 12.09
CA ASP A 35 -23.37 0.18 12.39
C ASP A 35 -23.70 -0.63 11.13
N THR A 36 -24.55 -0.09 10.26
CA THR A 36 -24.90 -0.72 8.98
C THR A 36 -23.67 -0.85 8.06
N LEU A 37 -22.85 0.20 7.97
CA LEU A 37 -21.61 0.18 7.20
C LEU A 37 -20.61 -0.82 7.78
N SER A 38 -20.42 -0.82 9.10
CA SER A 38 -19.53 -1.77 9.78
C SER A 38 -19.91 -3.21 9.52
N GLN A 39 -21.21 -3.54 9.57
CA GLN A 39 -21.69 -4.89 9.31
C GLN A 39 -21.48 -5.30 7.86
N HIS A 40 -21.74 -4.39 6.91
CA HIS A 40 -21.56 -4.65 5.48
C HIS A 40 -20.08 -4.91 5.13
N PHE A 41 -19.18 -4.11 5.70
CA PHE A 41 -17.76 -4.22 5.39
C PHE A 41 -17.03 -5.28 6.21
N LYS A 42 -17.62 -5.82 7.29
CA LYS A 42 -16.95 -6.82 8.12
C LYS A 42 -16.62 -8.09 7.30
N PRO A 43 -15.34 -8.49 7.19
CA PRO A 43 -14.99 -9.73 6.50
C PRO A 43 -15.57 -10.93 7.25
N ALA A 44 -15.89 -12.00 6.51
CA ALA A 44 -16.36 -13.24 7.11
C ALA A 44 -15.29 -13.81 8.07
N PRO A 45 -15.69 -14.42 9.20
CA PRO A 45 -14.73 -15.00 10.14
C PRO A 45 -13.81 -16.01 9.43
N GLY A 46 -12.50 -15.86 9.62
CA GLY A 46 -11.49 -16.75 9.03
C GLY A 46 -11.10 -16.44 7.58
N THR A 47 -11.61 -15.36 6.98
CA THR A 47 -11.17 -14.94 5.64
C THR A 47 -9.67 -14.58 5.64
N PRO A 48 -8.87 -15.12 4.70
CA PRO A 48 -7.45 -14.78 4.57
C PRO A 48 -7.25 -13.28 4.33
N VAL A 49 -6.19 -12.70 4.89
CA VAL A 49 -5.86 -11.27 4.69
C VAL A 49 -5.57 -10.99 3.22
N SER A 50 -4.90 -11.92 2.55
CA SER A 50 -4.63 -11.88 1.11
C SER A 50 -5.92 -11.74 0.27
N GLU A 51 -6.98 -12.47 0.61
CA GLU A 51 -8.26 -12.40 -0.09
C GLU A 51 -8.96 -11.05 0.15
N ILE A 52 -8.94 -10.55 1.39
CA ILE A 52 -9.51 -9.24 1.75
C ILE A 52 -8.83 -8.13 0.94
N LEU A 53 -7.50 -8.16 0.86
CA LEU A 53 -6.73 -7.17 0.11
C LEU A 53 -6.95 -7.29 -1.40
N HIS A 54 -7.08 -8.50 -1.95
CA HIS A 54 -7.33 -8.71 -3.37
C HIS A 54 -8.72 -8.19 -3.79
N ARG A 55 -9.73 -8.36 -2.92
CA ARG A 55 -11.10 -7.90 -3.17
C ARG A 55 -11.30 -6.42 -2.89
N PHE A 56 -10.32 -5.75 -2.29
CA PHE A 56 -10.48 -4.36 -1.90
C PHE A 56 -10.53 -3.43 -3.12
N SER A 57 -11.57 -2.59 -3.16
CA SER A 57 -11.71 -1.52 -4.14
C SER A 57 -12.20 -0.25 -3.46
N LEU A 58 -11.39 0.82 -3.55
CA LEU A 58 -11.75 2.13 -3.02
C LEU A 58 -13.06 2.66 -3.62
N ARG A 59 -13.30 2.39 -4.90
CA ARG A 59 -14.51 2.83 -5.62
C ARG A 59 -15.75 2.12 -5.08
N GLU A 60 -15.65 0.82 -4.84
CA GLU A 60 -16.76 0.02 -4.29
C GLU A 60 -17.08 0.47 -2.87
N VAL A 61 -16.06 0.69 -2.02
CA VAL A 61 -16.27 1.20 -0.66
C VAL A 61 -16.99 2.54 -0.65
N LEU A 62 -16.64 3.46 -1.55
CA LEU A 62 -17.32 4.76 -1.65
C LEU A 62 -18.74 4.63 -2.20
N SER A 63 -18.95 3.77 -3.20
CA SER A 63 -20.27 3.48 -3.77
C SER A 63 -21.21 2.85 -2.74
N ASP A 64 -20.73 1.89 -1.98
CA ASP A 64 -21.47 1.21 -0.91
C ASP A 64 -21.77 2.19 0.22
N ALA A 65 -20.79 3.03 0.61
CA ALA A 65 -21.01 4.07 1.61
C ALA A 65 -22.07 5.09 1.18
N GLN A 66 -22.06 5.50 -0.09
CA GLN A 66 -23.07 6.40 -0.65
C GLN A 66 -24.47 5.76 -0.68
N THR A 67 -24.55 4.45 -0.91
CA THR A 67 -25.82 3.71 -0.99
C THR A 67 -26.40 3.44 0.40
N LEU A 68 -25.58 2.98 1.34
CA LEU A 68 -26.01 2.53 2.67
C LEU A 68 -26.14 3.69 3.66
N ALA A 69 -25.30 4.71 3.52
CA ALA A 69 -25.25 5.88 4.42
C ALA A 69 -25.15 7.22 3.65
N PRO A 70 -26.12 7.55 2.78
CA PRO A 70 -26.07 8.74 1.92
C PRO A 70 -25.94 10.04 2.71
N THR A 71 -26.63 10.16 3.84
CA THR A 71 -26.61 11.34 4.70
C THR A 71 -25.24 11.56 5.33
N LEU A 72 -24.59 10.49 5.80
CA LEU A 72 -23.24 10.55 6.35
C LEU A 72 -22.23 10.94 5.27
N PHE A 73 -22.35 10.33 4.10
CA PHE A 73 -21.52 10.61 2.94
C PHE A 73 -21.61 12.08 2.51
N GLN A 74 -22.83 12.63 2.44
CA GLN A 74 -23.07 14.05 2.11
C GLN A 74 -22.49 15.00 3.17
N ILE A 75 -22.67 14.71 4.47
CA ILE A 75 -22.10 15.52 5.55
C ILE A 75 -20.56 15.55 5.44
N LEU A 76 -19.93 14.39 5.19
CA LEU A 76 -18.48 14.30 5.05
C LEU A 76 -17.96 15.00 3.79
N GLN A 77 -18.70 14.96 2.68
CA GLN A 77 -18.36 15.73 1.49
C GLN A 77 -18.45 17.23 1.71
N GLN A 78 -19.47 17.68 2.46
CA GLN A 78 -19.64 19.09 2.82
C GLN A 78 -18.56 19.55 3.80
N ALA A 79 -18.32 18.79 4.87
CA ALA A 79 -17.29 19.08 5.87
C ALA A 79 -15.87 19.00 5.31
N GLY A 80 -15.62 18.09 4.36
CA GLY A 80 -14.35 17.95 3.65
C GLY A 80 -14.09 19.02 2.60
N GLY A 81 -15.01 19.96 2.39
CA GLY A 81 -14.88 21.03 1.38
C GLY A 81 -14.87 20.53 -0.06
N MET A 82 -15.29 19.29 -0.31
CA MET A 82 -15.24 18.65 -1.64
C MET A 82 -16.32 19.15 -2.60
N LEU A 83 -17.36 19.82 -2.09
CA LEU A 83 -18.39 20.49 -2.87
C LEU A 83 -18.00 21.93 -3.30
N SER A 84 -16.88 22.46 -2.80
CA SER A 84 -16.39 23.76 -3.20
C SER A 84 -15.70 23.65 -4.56
N THR A 85 -16.42 24.04 -5.60
CA THR A 85 -15.91 24.33 -6.94
C THR A 85 -14.94 25.52 -6.89
N SER A 86 -13.73 25.29 -6.37
CA SER A 86 -12.60 26.18 -6.56
C SER A 86 -11.48 25.35 -7.16
N GLN A 87 -11.54 25.21 -8.48
CA GLN A 87 -10.37 24.87 -9.29
C GLN A 87 -9.29 25.92 -8.98
N ASP A 88 -8.34 25.63 -8.09
CA ASP A 88 -6.99 26.22 -8.12
C ASP A 88 -6.15 25.75 -6.92
N LYS A 89 -5.88 24.44 -6.89
CA LYS A 89 -4.62 23.86 -6.42
C LYS A 89 -4.66 22.35 -6.61
N PRO A 90 -3.61 21.71 -7.16
CA PRO A 90 -3.49 20.27 -7.06
C PRO A 90 -3.35 19.92 -5.58
N SER A 91 -4.45 19.50 -4.94
CA SER A 91 -4.38 18.92 -3.61
C SER A 91 -3.47 17.70 -3.70
N ARG A 92 -2.45 17.66 -2.84
CA ARG A 92 -1.44 16.59 -2.78
C ARG A 92 -2.04 15.20 -2.47
N LYS A 93 -3.34 15.14 -2.14
CA LYS A 93 -4.08 13.92 -1.78
C LYS A 93 -5.36 13.81 -2.60
N HIS A 94 -5.61 12.61 -3.14
CA HIS A 94 -6.83 12.30 -3.87
C HIS A 94 -8.04 12.45 -2.92
N PRO A 95 -9.06 13.24 -3.29
CA PRO A 95 -10.14 13.59 -2.37
C PRO A 95 -10.98 12.36 -1.97
N ASP A 96 -11.19 11.41 -2.89
CA ASP A 96 -11.82 10.11 -2.62
C ASP A 96 -11.08 9.28 -1.55
N LEU A 97 -9.74 9.33 -1.55
CA LEU A 97 -8.94 8.63 -0.56
C LEU A 97 -9.11 9.26 0.82
N VAL A 98 -9.16 10.59 0.89
CA VAL A 98 -9.42 11.33 2.14
C VAL A 98 -10.80 10.95 2.66
N LEU A 99 -11.82 10.97 1.80
CA LEU A 99 -13.20 10.64 2.16
C LEU A 99 -13.32 9.19 2.68
N ALA A 100 -12.78 8.23 1.95
CA ALA A 100 -12.77 6.82 2.37
C ALA A 100 -12.02 6.63 3.70
N THR A 101 -10.86 7.28 3.86
CA THR A 101 -10.09 7.20 5.10
C THR A 101 -10.88 7.79 6.27
N THR A 102 -11.54 8.94 6.09
CA THR A 102 -12.38 9.55 7.14
C THR A 102 -13.58 8.68 7.50
N LEU A 103 -14.22 8.04 6.51
CA LEU A 103 -15.31 7.09 6.74
C LEU A 103 -14.82 5.90 7.58
N CYS A 104 -13.71 5.27 7.19
CA CYS A 104 -13.10 4.16 7.92
C CYS A 104 -12.66 4.54 9.34
N MET A 105 -12.13 5.76 9.53
CA MET A 105 -11.74 6.27 10.86
C MET A 105 -12.95 6.56 11.75
N LEU A 106 -14.02 7.13 11.17
CA LEU A 106 -15.26 7.38 11.89
C LEU A 106 -15.92 6.07 12.32
N GLU A 107 -15.98 5.09 11.40
CA GLU A 107 -16.46 3.74 11.69
C GLU A 107 -15.72 3.13 12.89
N LYS A 108 -14.38 3.20 12.88
CA LYS A 108 -13.56 2.68 13.99
C LYS A 108 -13.78 3.44 15.30
N ALA A 109 -13.96 4.76 15.25
CA ALA A 109 -14.16 5.57 16.46
C ALA A 109 -15.52 5.31 17.13
N TRP A 110 -16.49 4.79 16.37
CA TRP A 110 -17.84 4.51 16.88
C TRP A 110 -18.03 3.04 17.27
N ASN A 111 -17.23 2.15 16.68
CA ASN A 111 -17.21 0.74 17.04
C ASN A 111 -16.08 0.46 18.04
N ASP A 112 -16.35 0.61 19.34
CA ASP A 112 -15.43 0.25 20.43
C ASP A 112 -14.96 -1.22 20.32
N HIS A 113 -15.72 -2.05 19.60
CA HIS A 113 -15.30 -3.37 19.12
C HIS A 113 -14.70 -3.29 17.72
N THR A 114 -13.40 -2.96 17.66
CA THR A 114 -12.47 -3.19 16.53
C THR A 114 -13.09 -3.86 15.31
N SER A 115 -13.71 -3.09 14.40
CA SER A 115 -14.12 -3.67 13.13
C SER A 115 -12.86 -4.14 12.39
N ASP A 116 -12.86 -5.41 11.99
CA ASP A 116 -11.71 -6.05 11.35
C ASP A 116 -11.41 -5.43 9.98
N PHE A 117 -12.37 -4.72 9.38
CA PHE A 117 -12.25 -4.21 8.02
C PHE A 117 -11.34 -2.98 7.89
N PRO A 118 -11.60 -1.82 8.54
CA PRO A 118 -10.64 -0.71 8.55
C PRO A 118 -9.25 -1.10 9.05
N THR A 119 -9.22 -2.10 9.95
CA THR A 119 -7.99 -2.67 10.53
C THR A 119 -7.30 -3.65 9.58
N THR A 120 -7.98 -4.33 8.67
CA THR A 120 -7.31 -5.21 7.69
C THR A 120 -6.84 -4.40 6.47
N MET A 121 -7.48 -3.27 6.18
CA MET A 121 -7.19 -2.45 4.98
C MET A 121 -6.15 -1.34 5.18
N GLY A 122 -5.48 -1.26 6.32
CA GLY A 122 -4.39 -0.29 6.51
C GLY A 122 -4.80 1.09 7.05
N TYR A 123 -6.10 1.44 7.00
CA TYR A 123 -6.54 2.84 7.19
C TYR A 123 -6.49 3.34 8.63
N SER A 124 -6.46 2.46 9.62
CA SER A 124 -6.56 2.87 11.02
C SER A 124 -5.87 1.93 12.01
N LEU A 125 -4.88 1.15 11.57
CA LEU A 125 -4.22 0.18 12.46
C LEU A 125 -3.32 0.89 13.47
N SER A 126 -3.26 0.35 14.69
CA SER A 126 -2.09 0.57 15.53
C SER A 126 -0.87 -0.10 14.91
N TYR A 127 0.33 0.38 15.22
CA TYR A 127 1.58 -0.23 14.74
C TYR A 127 1.61 -1.75 15.01
N THR A 128 1.21 -2.18 16.20
CA THR A 128 1.17 -3.59 16.59
C THR A 128 0.19 -4.40 15.73
N GLN A 129 -1.01 -3.86 15.46
CA GLN A 129 -1.99 -4.53 14.58
C GLN A 129 -1.45 -4.65 13.15
N ALA A 130 -0.77 -3.62 12.65
CA ALA A 130 -0.19 -3.63 11.31
C ALA A 130 0.89 -4.68 11.16
N ILE A 131 1.81 -4.75 12.12
CA ILE A 131 2.85 -5.78 12.11
C ILE A 131 2.25 -7.19 12.19
N THR A 132 1.23 -7.41 13.01
CA THR A 132 0.54 -8.72 13.09
C THR A 132 -0.10 -9.11 11.76
N LYS A 133 -0.80 -8.19 11.09
CA LYS A 133 -1.43 -8.47 9.79
C LYS A 133 -0.41 -8.67 8.68
N ILE A 134 0.70 -7.93 8.68
CA ILE A 134 1.81 -8.14 7.75
C ILE A 134 2.45 -9.51 7.97
N LYS A 135 2.69 -9.92 9.22
CA LYS A 135 3.21 -11.26 9.54
C LYS A 135 2.24 -12.36 9.11
N GLN A 136 0.94 -12.16 9.32
CA GLN A 136 -0.10 -13.08 8.86
C GLN A 136 -0.07 -13.21 7.33
N LEU A 137 -0.06 -12.09 6.61
CA LEU A 137 0.03 -12.07 5.14
C LEU A 137 1.31 -12.76 4.65
N GLY A 138 2.45 -12.51 5.30
CA GLY A 138 3.71 -13.20 5.01
C GLY A 138 3.60 -14.72 5.17
N GLY A 139 2.94 -15.18 6.23
CA GLY A 139 2.65 -16.60 6.45
C GLY A 139 1.74 -17.20 5.37
N GLU A 140 0.67 -16.49 4.99
CA GLU A 140 -0.25 -16.89 3.91
C GLU A 140 0.48 -17.01 2.56
N CYS A 141 1.28 -15.99 2.20
CA CYS A 141 2.10 -16.01 0.99
C CYS A 141 3.11 -17.16 0.98
N LEU A 142 3.75 -17.44 2.13
CA LEU A 142 4.73 -18.51 2.25
C LEU A 142 4.08 -19.89 2.08
N MET A 143 2.86 -20.10 2.58
CA MET A 143 2.10 -21.32 2.32
C MET A 143 1.79 -21.48 0.83
N MET A 144 1.37 -20.40 0.16
CA MET A 144 1.12 -20.40 -1.28
C MET A 144 2.39 -20.72 -2.09
N MET A 145 3.52 -20.12 -1.73
CA MET A 145 4.81 -20.42 -2.37
C MET A 145 5.23 -21.89 -2.17
N ARG A 146 5.03 -22.45 -0.98
CA ARG A 146 5.32 -23.87 -0.71
C ARG A 146 4.45 -24.80 -1.56
N GLU A 147 3.19 -24.44 -1.75
CA GLU A 147 2.27 -25.22 -2.59
C GLU A 147 2.69 -25.18 -4.07
N ILE A 148 3.07 -24.00 -4.57
CA ILE A 148 3.59 -23.86 -5.93
C ILE A 148 4.88 -24.68 -6.09
N ALA A 149 5.79 -24.59 -5.12
CA ALA A 149 7.07 -25.30 -5.17
C ALA A 149 6.93 -26.83 -5.16
N ARG A 150 5.87 -27.37 -4.55
CA ARG A 150 5.57 -28.81 -4.56
C ARG A 150 4.85 -29.26 -5.83
N SER A 151 4.05 -28.39 -6.43
CA SER A 151 3.15 -28.76 -7.52
C SER A 151 3.74 -28.50 -8.92
N ARG A 152 4.67 -27.54 -9.06
CA ARG A 152 5.15 -27.07 -10.37
C ARG A 152 6.62 -26.69 -10.33
N ALA A 153 7.27 -26.75 -11.49
CA ALA A 153 8.54 -26.08 -11.69
C ALA A 153 8.37 -24.56 -11.49
N PHE A 154 9.37 -23.92 -10.89
CA PHE A 154 9.34 -22.49 -10.59
C PHE A 154 10.74 -21.88 -10.77
N MET A 155 10.77 -20.59 -11.05
CA MET A 155 11.98 -19.79 -11.10
C MET A 155 11.99 -18.79 -9.94
N VAL A 156 13.15 -18.65 -9.31
CA VAL A 156 13.35 -17.72 -8.20
C VAL A 156 14.19 -16.56 -8.72
N ILE A 157 13.60 -15.37 -8.76
CA ILE A 157 14.32 -14.14 -9.09
C ILE A 157 14.65 -13.42 -7.80
N TRP A 158 15.94 -13.14 -7.63
CA TRP A 158 16.45 -12.27 -6.58
C TRP A 158 16.67 -10.89 -7.18
N ASP A 159 16.03 -9.87 -6.63
CA ASP A 159 16.19 -8.47 -7.05
C ASP A 159 17.45 -7.81 -6.47
N ASN A 160 18.03 -8.39 -5.40
CA ASN A 160 19.25 -7.93 -4.76
C ASN A 160 20.37 -8.99 -4.83
N LEU A 161 21.37 -8.73 -5.68
CA LEU A 161 22.52 -9.60 -5.91
C LEU A 161 23.43 -9.78 -4.68
N ASN A 162 23.32 -8.94 -3.64
CA ASN A 162 24.10 -9.10 -2.41
C ASN A 162 23.91 -10.46 -1.72
N ILE A 163 22.79 -11.15 -2.00
CA ILE A 163 22.54 -12.50 -1.49
C ILE A 163 23.54 -13.50 -2.05
N ALA A 164 23.87 -13.47 -3.34
CA ALA A 164 24.76 -14.47 -3.94
C ALA A 164 26.20 -14.38 -3.41
N PHE A 165 26.62 -13.21 -2.91
CA PHE A 165 28.01 -12.93 -2.55
C PHE A 165 28.29 -12.90 -1.04
N LYS A 166 27.28 -12.74 -0.18
CA LYS A 166 27.43 -12.73 1.30
C LYS A 166 26.92 -13.98 2.01
N VAL A 167 26.54 -15.04 1.27
CA VAL A 167 26.02 -16.30 1.82
C VAL A 167 26.94 -16.88 2.90
N SER A 168 28.26 -16.77 2.73
CA SER A 168 29.24 -17.33 3.67
C SER A 168 29.35 -16.56 4.99
N GLU A 169 29.15 -15.25 5.00
CA GLU A 169 29.29 -14.41 6.21
C GLU A 169 28.05 -14.49 7.11
N GLN A 170 26.85 -14.66 6.53
CA GLN A 170 25.60 -14.75 7.31
C GLN A 170 25.33 -16.14 7.90
N CYS A 171 25.95 -17.20 7.35
CA CYS A 171 25.76 -18.57 7.85
C CYS A 171 26.50 -18.89 9.15
N HIS A 172 27.38 -18.00 9.65
CA HIS A 172 28.20 -18.33 10.82
C HIS A 172 27.38 -18.32 12.13
N ASP A 173 26.41 -17.40 12.26
CA ASP A 173 25.76 -17.15 13.55
C ASP A 173 24.24 -17.41 13.59
N SER A 174 23.57 -17.64 12.45
CA SER A 174 22.13 -17.95 12.43
C SER A 174 21.79 -18.89 11.28
N LYS A 175 21.65 -20.18 11.61
CA LYS A 175 21.35 -21.23 10.62
C LYS A 175 19.88 -21.26 10.19
N ASP A 176 18.99 -20.70 11.02
CA ASP A 176 17.54 -20.91 10.91
C ASP A 176 16.74 -19.64 10.56
N HIS A 177 17.37 -18.47 10.50
CA HIS A 177 16.68 -17.23 10.16
C HIS A 177 17.47 -16.35 9.21
N PHE A 178 16.93 -16.18 8.00
CA PHE A 178 17.40 -15.24 6.99
C PHE A 178 16.59 -13.94 7.11
N ASP A 179 17.05 -13.00 7.94
CA ASP A 179 16.49 -11.65 8.01
C ASP A 179 17.20 -10.74 7.01
N ASN A 180 16.93 -10.94 5.71
CA ASN A 180 17.30 -9.96 4.71
C ASN A 180 16.03 -9.28 4.22
N GLY A 181 16.00 -7.94 4.27
CA GLY A 181 14.93 -7.13 3.68
C GLY A 181 14.91 -7.15 2.15
N THR A 182 15.16 -8.31 1.54
CA THR A 182 15.25 -8.53 0.09
C THR A 182 14.02 -9.28 -0.39
N THR A 183 13.40 -8.81 -1.47
CA THR A 183 12.16 -9.39 -1.99
C THR A 183 12.48 -10.46 -3.02
N THR A 184 12.23 -11.71 -2.67
CA THR A 184 12.32 -12.81 -3.63
C THR A 184 11.02 -12.92 -4.42
N THR A 185 11.12 -12.88 -5.75
CA THR A 185 9.98 -13.14 -6.62
C THR A 185 10.01 -14.58 -7.11
N LEU A 186 8.96 -15.34 -6.79
CA LEU A 186 8.77 -16.70 -7.28
C LEU A 186 7.84 -16.66 -8.50
N LEU A 187 8.34 -17.16 -9.63
CA LEU A 187 7.59 -17.27 -10.88
C LEU A 187 7.27 -18.73 -11.18
N PRO A 188 6.01 -19.16 -11.12
CA PRO A 188 5.63 -20.51 -11.55
C PRO A 188 5.85 -20.65 -13.07
N LEU A 189 6.49 -21.75 -13.47
CA LEU A 189 6.70 -22.08 -14.87
C LEU A 189 5.57 -23.00 -15.34
N TYR A 190 4.65 -22.43 -16.13
CA TYR A 190 3.52 -23.18 -16.67
C TYR A 190 3.98 -24.09 -17.80
N ASN A 191 3.44 -25.32 -17.85
CA ASN A 191 3.73 -26.33 -18.87
C ASN A 191 5.17 -26.87 -18.87
N ILE A 192 5.88 -26.74 -17.75
CA ILE A 192 7.21 -27.32 -17.56
C ILE A 192 7.11 -28.34 -16.43
N GLU A 193 7.34 -29.61 -16.75
CA GLU A 193 7.42 -30.68 -15.75
C GLU A 193 8.69 -30.53 -14.90
N PHE A 194 8.67 -31.09 -13.70
CA PHE A 194 9.87 -31.17 -12.87
C PHE A 194 10.98 -31.92 -13.61
N GLY A 195 12.13 -31.27 -13.79
CA GLY A 195 13.24 -31.83 -14.56
C GLY A 195 13.05 -31.78 -16.09
N GLY A 196 11.97 -31.17 -16.59
CA GLY A 196 11.72 -31.00 -18.03
C GLY A 196 12.55 -29.89 -18.68
N LEU A 197 13.29 -29.10 -17.89
CA LEU A 197 14.27 -28.15 -18.42
C LEU A 197 15.53 -28.93 -18.82
N PRO A 198 15.91 -28.93 -20.12
CA PRO A 198 17.12 -29.61 -20.54
C PRO A 198 18.33 -28.99 -19.85
N LEU A 199 19.22 -29.83 -19.32
CA LEU A 199 20.48 -29.40 -18.70
C LEU A 199 21.38 -28.62 -19.66
N GLU A 200 21.14 -28.73 -20.96
CA GLU A 200 21.77 -27.97 -22.04
C GLU A 200 21.47 -26.46 -21.98
N LEU A 201 20.39 -26.04 -21.30
CA LEU A 201 20.12 -24.61 -21.02
C LEU A 201 21.13 -24.01 -20.06
N LEU A 202 21.72 -24.84 -19.21
CA LEU A 202 22.82 -24.42 -18.35
C LEU A 202 24.10 -24.56 -19.17
N PRO A 203 24.92 -23.50 -19.30
CA PRO A 203 26.24 -23.65 -19.88
C PRO A 203 27.00 -24.74 -19.12
N SER A 204 27.80 -25.55 -19.82
CA SER A 204 28.56 -26.62 -19.17
C SER A 204 29.41 -26.03 -18.06
N CYS A 205 29.24 -26.55 -16.84
CA CYS A 205 29.99 -26.10 -15.69
C CYS A 205 31.35 -26.79 -15.72
N ASP A 206 32.24 -26.27 -16.57
CA ASP A 206 33.57 -26.85 -16.79
C ASP A 206 34.51 -26.67 -15.58
N CYS A 207 34.13 -25.81 -14.63
CA CYS A 207 34.93 -25.44 -13.47
C CYS A 207 34.06 -25.34 -12.21
N GLN A 208 34.43 -26.05 -11.13
CA GLN A 208 33.79 -25.92 -9.80
C GLN A 208 34.02 -24.55 -9.15
N ILE A 209 35.06 -23.84 -9.58
CA ILE A 209 35.44 -22.51 -9.11
C ILE A 209 35.39 -21.60 -10.34
N PRO A 210 34.71 -20.44 -10.30
CA PRO A 210 34.76 -19.50 -11.41
C PRO A 210 36.22 -19.09 -11.63
N VAL A 211 36.79 -19.52 -12.76
CA VAL A 211 38.15 -19.15 -13.17
C VAL A 211 38.09 -17.73 -13.69
N LEU A 212 38.01 -16.78 -12.76
CA LEU A 212 38.07 -15.37 -13.06
C LEU A 212 39.54 -15.04 -13.35
N LYS A 213 39.87 -14.86 -14.63
CA LYS A 213 41.20 -14.42 -15.06
C LYS A 213 41.33 -12.92 -14.82
N PHE A 214 41.47 -12.52 -13.56
CA PHE A 214 41.78 -11.15 -13.21
C PHE A 214 43.25 -10.85 -13.53
N GLY A 215 43.48 -9.81 -14.31
CA GLY A 215 44.78 -9.18 -14.47
C GLY A 215 44.84 -7.83 -13.75
N ALA A 216 46.03 -7.22 -13.67
CA ALA A 216 46.20 -5.89 -13.09
C ALA A 216 45.36 -4.80 -13.78
N LYS A 217 44.90 -5.06 -15.02
CA LYS A 217 44.04 -4.17 -15.80
C LYS A 217 42.57 -4.21 -15.38
N ASP A 218 42.14 -5.25 -14.65
CA ASP A 218 40.75 -5.42 -14.19
C ASP A 218 40.55 -4.86 -12.76
N LEU A 219 41.64 -4.46 -12.10
CA LEU A 219 41.61 -3.88 -10.75
C LEU A 219 41.17 -2.41 -10.74
N LEU A 220 41.28 -1.73 -11.87
CA LEU A 220 40.91 -0.33 -12.02
C LEU A 220 40.06 -0.16 -13.28
N PRO A 221 38.98 0.62 -13.23
CA PRO A 221 38.22 0.94 -14.43
C PRO A 221 39.13 1.64 -15.44
N THR A 222 38.96 1.31 -16.71
CA THR A 222 39.65 1.99 -17.80
C THR A 222 39.25 3.45 -17.86
N SER A 223 40.10 4.31 -18.42
CA SER A 223 39.78 5.74 -18.57
C SER A 223 38.50 5.99 -19.38
N GLU A 224 38.13 5.06 -20.26
CA GLU A 224 36.88 5.12 -21.03
C GLU A 224 35.67 4.78 -20.16
N GLU A 225 35.76 3.73 -19.33
CA GLU A 225 34.71 3.38 -18.38
C GLU A 225 34.47 4.48 -17.35
N VAL A 226 35.54 5.08 -16.81
CA VAL A 226 35.44 6.24 -15.91
C VAL A 226 34.69 7.38 -16.57
N ARG A 227 35.03 7.74 -17.82
CA ARG A 227 34.32 8.79 -18.58
C ARG A 227 32.85 8.45 -18.81
N ARG A 228 32.51 7.19 -19.08
CA ARG A 228 31.11 6.77 -19.28
C ARG A 228 30.31 6.88 -17.99
N VAL A 229 30.90 6.51 -16.86
CA VAL A 229 30.27 6.65 -15.54
C VAL A 229 30.08 8.12 -15.18
N GLU A 230 31.10 8.95 -15.36
CA GLU A 230 31.01 10.40 -15.13
C GLU A 230 29.94 11.06 -16.00
N ALA A 231 29.87 10.70 -17.30
CA ALA A 231 28.84 11.20 -18.20
C ALA A 231 27.43 10.78 -17.77
N GLY A 232 27.26 9.53 -17.34
CA GLY A 232 25.99 9.03 -16.82
C GLY A 232 25.56 9.72 -15.52
N GLN A 233 26.50 9.94 -14.60
CA GLN A 233 26.26 10.67 -13.35
C GLN A 233 25.87 12.13 -13.62
N LEU A 234 26.58 12.81 -14.52
CA LEU A 234 26.27 14.19 -14.90
C LEU A 234 24.87 14.29 -15.51
N TRP A 235 24.50 13.35 -16.38
CA TRP A 235 23.15 13.30 -16.97
C TRP A 235 22.07 13.08 -15.90
N HIS A 236 22.29 12.18 -14.94
CA HIS A 236 21.35 11.97 -13.82
C HIS A 236 21.19 13.22 -12.96
N ILE A 237 22.29 13.91 -12.64
CA ILE A 237 22.25 15.17 -11.88
C ILE A 237 21.44 16.21 -12.66
N GLN A 238 21.68 16.34 -13.97
CA GLN A 238 20.91 17.26 -14.81
C GLN A 238 19.42 16.90 -14.82
N ASP A 239 19.04 15.64 -15.00
CA ASP A 239 17.64 15.19 -15.00
C ASP A 239 16.93 15.49 -13.67
N ILE A 240 17.61 15.22 -12.54
CA ILE A 240 17.10 15.55 -11.21
C ILE A 240 16.89 17.07 -11.07
N LEU A 241 17.85 17.88 -11.50
CA LEU A 241 17.76 19.33 -11.42
C LEU A 241 16.68 19.91 -12.35
N TYR A 242 16.49 19.36 -13.54
CA TYR A 242 15.41 19.76 -14.46
C TYR A 242 14.03 19.41 -13.91
N LYS A 243 13.89 18.24 -13.25
CA LYS A 243 12.64 17.84 -12.59
C LYS A 243 12.35 18.70 -11.36
N ALA A 244 13.36 19.01 -10.54
CA ALA A 244 13.20 19.76 -9.31
C ALA A 244 13.02 21.28 -9.54
N PHE A 245 13.70 21.85 -10.53
CA PHE A 245 13.72 23.30 -10.79
C PHE A 245 13.42 23.66 -12.26
N PRO A 246 12.23 23.31 -12.78
CA PRO A 246 11.90 23.47 -14.20
C PRO A 246 11.93 24.94 -14.69
N SER A 247 11.73 25.91 -13.79
CA SER A 247 11.69 27.35 -14.11
C SER A 247 13.05 28.06 -14.06
N ARG A 248 14.05 27.53 -13.34
CA ARG A 248 15.38 28.17 -13.20
C ARG A 248 16.35 27.82 -14.33
N LEU A 249 16.13 26.71 -15.03
CA LEU A 249 17.02 26.23 -16.10
C LEU A 249 16.50 26.54 -17.51
N ARG A 250 15.21 26.86 -17.68
CA ARG A 250 14.64 27.28 -18.99
C ARG A 250 14.90 28.75 -19.33
N SER A 251 15.40 29.56 -18.40
CA SER A 251 15.57 31.01 -18.56
C SER A 251 17.00 31.48 -18.84
N ARG A 252 17.96 30.56 -19.05
CA ARG A 252 19.31 30.92 -19.51
C ARG A 252 19.59 30.31 -20.90
N PRO A 253 19.49 31.08 -21.99
CA PRO A 253 20.10 30.68 -23.23
C PRO A 253 21.62 30.80 -23.09
N TYR A 254 22.32 29.70 -23.35
CA TYR A 254 23.72 29.62 -23.76
C TYR A 254 24.71 30.61 -23.14
N SER A 255 25.42 30.17 -22.10
CA SER A 255 26.85 30.47 -21.89
C SER A 255 27.32 29.61 -20.73
N ILE A 256 28.25 28.70 -20.98
CA ILE A 256 29.46 28.41 -20.19
C ILE A 256 30.07 27.15 -20.84
N ILE A 257 31.16 27.40 -21.58
CA ILE A 257 32.27 26.47 -21.81
C ILE A 257 33.06 26.41 -20.52
#